data_AF-A0A7Z9RYE8-F1
#
_entry.id   AF-A0A7Z9RYE8-F1
#
_cell.length_a   1.000
_cell.length_b   1.000
_cell.length_c   1.000
_cell.angle_alpha   90.00
_cell.angle_beta   90.00
_cell.angle_gamma   90.00
#
_symmetry.space_group_name_H-M   'P 1'
#
loop_
_entity.id
_entity.type
_entity.pdbx_description
1 polymer ?
#
loop_
_entity_poly.entity_id
_entity_poly.type
_entity_poly.pdbx_seq_one_letter_code
_entity_poly.pdbx_strand_id
1 'polypeptide(L)'
;MRGYYSPLATSDRLRVLLLVAFFALTPIFAGAIEFDLLSGRVTGHFDTTTSMGISWRVSDRDQSIIGANNGGTGFSLNGDDGNLNFDKGDIFSTNFKILHEISFDYDDYAVFVRGFYFRDFAVTEGDVLQPGRPPLSGTAERFAGMNAVLLDAWVRHDYGSSDNPLTVTLGSQVINWGESTFIQNGLNTINPV
;
A
#
# COMPACT_ATOMS: atom_id res chain seq x y z
N MET A 1 -15.35 22.81 30.70
CA MET A 1 -14.92 21.41 30.96
C MET A 1 -13.42 21.34 30.79
N ARG A 2 -12.70 20.76 31.75
CA ARG A 2 -11.23 20.72 31.78
C ARG A 2 -10.72 19.94 30.57
N GLY A 3 -9.96 20.58 29.70
CA GLY A 3 -9.22 19.91 28.64
C GLY A 3 -8.23 18.95 29.28
N TYR A 4 -8.47 17.65 29.10
CA TYR A 4 -7.44 16.65 29.33
C TYR A 4 -6.41 16.81 28.22
N TYR A 5 -5.37 17.58 28.48
CA TYR A 5 -4.14 17.43 27.73
C TYR A 5 -3.61 16.03 28.05
N SER A 6 -3.55 15.17 27.02
CA SER A 6 -2.77 13.94 27.11
C SER A 6 -1.33 14.32 27.50
N PRO A 7 -0.77 13.75 28.60
CA PRO A 7 0.60 14.04 29.03
C PRO A 7 1.68 13.62 28.01
N LEU A 8 1.29 13.07 26.86
CA LEU A 8 2.20 12.62 25.79
C LEU A 8 2.56 13.72 24.77
N ALA A 9 1.83 14.84 24.70
CA ALA A 9 1.99 15.83 23.63
C ALA A 9 3.39 16.48 23.51
N THR A 10 4.18 16.49 24.59
CA THR A 10 5.59 16.95 24.56
C THR A 10 6.57 15.82 24.23
N SER A 11 6.23 14.58 24.59
CA SER A 11 6.99 13.38 24.21
C SER A 11 6.83 13.02 22.72
N ASP A 12 5.71 13.43 22.11
CA ASP A 12 5.40 13.13 20.71
C ASP A 12 6.31 13.84 19.72
N ARG A 13 6.79 15.06 20.02
CA ARG A 13 7.74 15.75 19.12
C ARG A 13 9.10 15.08 19.10
N LEU A 14 9.56 14.59 20.25
CA LEU A 14 10.83 13.87 20.36
C LEU A 14 10.72 12.47 19.75
N ARG A 15 9.58 11.78 19.94
CA ARG A 15 9.28 10.50 19.30
C ARG A 15 9.16 10.62 17.80
N VAL A 16 8.48 11.64 17.28
CA VAL A 16 8.37 11.91 15.84
C VAL A 16 9.74 12.26 15.26
N LEU A 17 10.56 13.08 15.92
CA LEU A 17 11.93 13.36 15.46
C LEU A 17 12.83 12.11 15.49
N LEU A 18 12.74 11.29 16.54
CA LEU A 18 13.49 10.04 16.65
C LEU A 18 13.01 8.99 15.64
N LEU A 19 11.71 8.91 15.36
CA LEU A 19 11.15 8.06 14.32
C LEU A 19 11.62 8.54 12.94
N VAL A 20 11.47 9.82 12.60
CA VAL A 20 11.94 10.37 11.31
C VAL A 20 13.44 10.14 11.12
N ALA A 21 14.25 10.34 12.16
CA ALA A 21 15.68 10.06 12.12
C ALA A 21 15.99 8.57 11.97
N PHE A 22 15.24 7.68 12.64
CA PHE A 22 15.39 6.23 12.51
C PHE A 22 15.02 5.74 11.11
N PHE A 23 13.92 6.26 10.53
CA PHE A 23 13.45 5.89 9.18
C PHE A 23 14.35 6.41 8.06
N ALA A 24 14.96 7.59 8.22
CA ALA A 24 15.96 8.09 7.27
C ALA A 24 17.24 7.22 7.23
N LEU A 25 17.43 6.35 8.22
CA LEU A 25 18.60 5.48 8.37
C LEU A 25 18.29 3.99 8.18
N THR A 26 17.02 3.58 8.06
CA THR A 26 16.68 2.17 7.78
C THR A 26 16.87 1.89 6.29
N PRO A 27 17.78 0.98 5.90
CA PRO A 27 17.87 0.56 4.51
C PRO A 27 16.54 -0.05 4.09
N ILE A 28 16.00 0.41 2.98
CA ILE A 28 14.96 -0.32 2.27
C ILE A 28 15.64 -1.63 1.84
N PHE A 29 15.29 -2.74 2.49
CA PHE A 29 15.77 -4.06 2.08
C PHE A 29 15.06 -4.42 0.77
N ALA A 30 15.74 -4.12 -0.34
CA ALA A 30 15.50 -4.69 -1.64
C ALA A 30 16.48 -5.85 -1.81
N GLY A 31 15.96 -7.07 -1.71
CA GLY A 31 16.74 -8.29 -1.92
C GLY A 31 16.28 -8.93 -3.22
N ALA A 32 17.19 -9.01 -4.20
CA ALA A 32 17.00 -9.76 -5.42
C ALA A 32 17.81 -11.05 -5.33
N ILE A 33 17.16 -12.19 -5.53
CA ILE A 33 17.83 -13.49 -5.69
C ILE A 33 17.73 -13.86 -7.15
N GLU A 34 18.84 -13.76 -7.87
CA GLU A 34 18.96 -14.27 -9.23
C GLU A 34 19.27 -15.77 -9.19
N PHE A 35 18.65 -16.54 -10.09
CA PHE A 35 18.97 -17.95 -10.27
C PHE A 35 19.23 -18.25 -11.74
N ASP A 36 20.29 -19.03 -11.95
CA ASP A 36 20.67 -19.63 -13.23
C ASP A 36 20.76 -21.14 -12.98
N LEU A 37 19.83 -21.88 -13.57
CA LEU A 37 19.72 -23.32 -13.44
C LEU A 37 19.79 -23.97 -14.83
N LEU A 38 20.16 -25.26 -14.85
CA LEU A 38 20.25 -26.05 -16.09
C LEU A 38 21.20 -25.44 -17.14
N SER A 39 22.31 -24.83 -16.69
CA SER A 39 23.32 -24.19 -17.55
C SER A 39 22.76 -23.03 -18.39
N GLY A 40 21.98 -22.13 -17.78
CA GLY A 40 21.40 -20.96 -18.45
C GLY A 40 20.08 -21.20 -19.17
N ARG A 41 19.51 -22.41 -19.06
CA ARG A 41 18.20 -22.70 -19.69
C ARG A 41 17.03 -22.18 -18.86
N VAL A 42 17.22 -22.06 -17.54
CA VAL A 42 16.27 -21.38 -16.66
C VAL A 42 17.01 -20.21 -16.03
N THR A 43 16.59 -19.00 -16.39
CA THR A 43 17.06 -17.78 -15.74
C THR A 43 15.89 -17.08 -15.09
N GLY A 44 16.11 -16.42 -13.97
CA GLY A 44 15.03 -15.72 -13.30
C GLY A 44 15.49 -14.96 -12.08
N HIS A 45 14.54 -14.27 -11.48
CA HIS A 45 14.75 -13.48 -10.28
C HIS A 45 13.58 -13.64 -9.31
N PHE A 46 13.92 -13.58 -8.03
CA PHE A 46 12.99 -13.43 -6.93
C PHE A 46 13.33 -12.13 -6.21
N ASP A 47 12.48 -11.12 -6.38
CA ASP A 47 12.63 -9.84 -5.73
C ASP A 47 11.69 -9.73 -4.54
N THR A 48 12.23 -9.22 -3.44
CA THR A 48 11.45 -8.82 -2.28
C THR A 48 11.69 -7.35 -2.00
N THR A 49 10.62 -6.57 -2.08
CA THR A 49 10.60 -5.16 -1.69
C THR A 49 9.79 -5.01 -0.42
N THR A 50 10.40 -4.45 0.61
CA THR A 50 9.71 -4.13 1.87
C THR A 50 9.64 -2.62 2.05
N SER A 51 8.52 -2.12 2.60
CA SER A 51 8.40 -0.71 2.96
C SER A 51 7.62 -0.54 4.26
N MET A 52 7.95 0.52 4.98
CA MET A 52 7.37 0.86 6.28
C MET A 52 7.10 2.37 6.29
N GLY A 53 5.94 2.78 6.78
CA GLY A 53 5.54 4.19 6.81
C GLY A 53 4.65 4.52 7.99
N ILE A 54 4.80 5.73 8.53
CA ILE A 54 4.01 6.26 9.65
C ILE A 54 3.33 7.54 9.19
N SER A 55 2.04 7.70 9.53
CA SER A 55 1.28 8.93 9.30
C SER A 55 0.60 9.38 10.58
N TRP A 56 0.65 10.69 10.86
CA TRP A 56 0.02 11.30 12.02
C TRP A 56 -0.75 12.57 11.65
N ARG A 57 -1.74 12.93 12.46
CA ARG A 57 -2.56 14.13 12.24
C ARG A 57 -1.83 15.38 12.73
N VAL A 58 -1.68 16.39 11.86
CA VAL A 58 -0.93 17.63 12.18
C VAL A 58 -1.81 18.81 12.59
N SER A 59 -3.11 18.75 12.28
CA SER A 59 -4.06 19.83 12.52
C SER A 59 -5.28 19.36 13.28
N ASP A 60 -5.96 20.30 13.92
CA ASP A 60 -7.22 20.04 14.60
C ASP A 60 -8.33 19.68 13.59
N ARG A 61 -9.41 19.03 14.06
CA ARG A 61 -10.54 18.64 13.21
C ARG A 61 -11.28 19.87 12.71
N ASP A 62 -11.52 19.92 11.41
CA ASP A 62 -12.43 20.91 10.83
C ASP A 62 -13.86 20.58 11.24
N GLN A 63 -14.55 21.52 11.89
CA GLN A 63 -15.92 21.32 12.37
C GLN A 63 -16.92 21.22 11.22
N SER A 64 -16.62 21.77 10.04
CA SER A 64 -17.52 21.75 8.88
C SER A 64 -17.72 20.35 8.27
N ILE A 65 -16.80 19.43 8.55
CA ILE A 65 -16.85 18.04 8.08
C ILE A 65 -17.26 17.05 9.18
N ILE A 66 -17.54 17.55 10.40
CA ILE A 66 -18.12 16.78 11.49
C ILE A 66 -19.62 17.07 11.53
N GLY A 67 -20.46 16.05 11.55
CA GLY A 67 -21.91 16.25 11.56
C GLY A 67 -22.38 16.98 12.81
N ALA A 68 -23.44 17.77 12.69
CA ALA A 68 -23.95 18.60 13.79
C ALA A 68 -24.28 17.80 15.07
N ASN A 69 -24.78 16.56 14.91
CA ASN A 69 -25.07 15.68 16.06
C ASN A 69 -23.79 15.17 16.76
N ASN A 70 -22.64 15.20 16.09
CA ASN A 70 -21.33 14.83 16.62
C ASN A 70 -20.52 16.06 17.13
N GLY A 71 -21.16 17.23 17.22
CA GLY A 71 -20.57 18.45 17.78
C GLY A 71 -19.95 19.41 16.75
N GLY A 72 -20.05 19.11 15.46
CA GLY A 72 -19.58 19.97 14.38
C GLY A 72 -20.65 20.89 13.77
N THR A 73 -20.40 21.34 12.54
CA THR A 73 -21.31 22.19 11.75
C THR A 73 -21.70 21.55 10.41
N GLY A 74 -21.24 20.32 10.14
CA GLY A 74 -21.56 19.56 8.95
C GLY A 74 -22.99 19.00 8.95
N PHE A 75 -23.56 18.83 7.76
CA PHE A 75 -24.92 18.31 7.58
C PHE A 75 -25.01 16.78 7.69
N SER A 76 -23.94 16.06 7.34
CA SER A 76 -23.90 14.59 7.29
C SER A 76 -23.09 14.00 8.44
N LEU A 77 -23.55 12.86 8.96
CA LEU A 77 -22.85 12.05 9.96
C LEU A 77 -22.14 10.84 9.33
N ASN A 78 -22.43 10.52 8.07
CA ASN A 78 -21.99 9.25 7.48
C ASN A 78 -20.52 9.25 7.01
N GLY A 79 -19.80 10.36 7.16
CA GLY A 79 -18.42 10.51 6.69
C GLY A 79 -17.46 11.10 7.71
N ASP A 80 -17.91 11.32 8.96
CA ASP A 80 -17.10 11.99 9.96
C ASP A 80 -16.29 11.04 10.86
N ASP A 81 -16.60 9.74 10.86
CA ASP A 81 -15.89 8.71 11.63
C ASP A 81 -14.37 8.71 11.39
N GLY A 82 -13.93 8.87 10.13
CA GLY A 82 -12.49 8.97 9.81
C GLY A 82 -11.81 10.20 10.43
N ASN A 83 -12.56 11.25 10.74
CA ASN A 83 -12.06 12.39 11.51
C ASN A 83 -12.20 12.20 13.01
N LEU A 84 -13.34 11.68 13.47
CA LEU A 84 -13.65 11.48 14.89
C LEU A 84 -12.81 10.39 15.55
N ASN A 85 -12.24 9.49 14.76
CA ASN A 85 -11.34 8.47 15.27
C ASN A 85 -9.95 8.99 15.65
N PHE A 86 -9.51 10.17 15.20
CA PHE A 86 -8.13 10.63 15.45
C PHE A 86 -8.06 12.11 15.83
N ASP A 87 -7.37 12.44 16.91
CA ASP A 87 -7.07 13.80 17.35
C ASP A 87 -5.73 14.28 16.81
N LYS A 88 -5.47 15.59 16.92
CA LYS A 88 -4.20 16.18 16.52
C LYS A 88 -3.05 15.59 17.34
N GLY A 89 -2.03 15.12 16.64
CA GLY A 89 -0.88 14.41 17.23
C GLY A 89 -0.99 12.90 17.12
N ASP A 90 -2.19 12.35 16.90
CA ASP A 90 -2.39 10.91 16.85
C ASP A 90 -1.79 10.31 15.58
N ILE A 91 -1.12 9.17 15.74
CA ILE A 91 -0.68 8.31 14.65
C ILE A 91 -1.89 7.53 14.17
N PHE A 92 -2.35 7.79 12.95
CA PHE A 92 -3.52 7.12 12.37
C PHE A 92 -3.16 5.99 11.41
N SER A 93 -1.88 5.89 11.02
CA SER A 93 -1.37 4.80 10.18
C SER A 93 0.07 4.49 10.55
N THR A 94 0.36 3.21 10.73
CA THR A 94 1.72 2.66 10.82
C THR A 94 1.74 1.41 9.95
N ASN A 95 1.98 1.59 8.66
CA ASN A 95 1.90 0.51 7.69
C ASN A 95 3.26 -0.14 7.43
N PHE A 96 3.23 -1.46 7.26
CA PHE A 96 4.30 -2.26 6.73
C PHE A 96 3.78 -3.02 5.51
N LYS A 97 4.54 -2.99 4.41
CA LYS A 97 4.17 -3.59 3.13
C LYS A 97 5.30 -4.48 2.64
N ILE A 98 4.93 -5.58 2.01
CA ILE A 98 5.84 -6.49 1.34
C ILE A 98 5.30 -6.74 -0.07
N LEU A 99 6.18 -6.62 -1.06
CA LEU A 99 5.93 -7.01 -2.44
C LEU A 99 6.94 -8.09 -2.82
N HIS A 100 6.43 -9.22 -3.30
CA HIS A 100 7.22 -10.31 -3.85
C HIS A 100 6.97 -10.41 -5.34
N GLU A 101 8.05 -10.42 -6.11
CA GLU A 101 8.01 -10.57 -7.57
C GLU A 101 8.89 -11.75 -7.96
N ILE A 102 8.31 -12.67 -8.72
CA ILE A 102 9.00 -13.86 -9.20
C ILE A 102 8.88 -13.86 -10.72
N SER A 103 10.02 -13.90 -11.40
CA SER A 103 10.08 -14.10 -12.84
C SER A 103 11.02 -15.24 -13.16
N PHE A 104 10.67 -16.06 -14.14
CA PHE A 104 11.64 -16.93 -14.79
C PHE A 104 11.31 -17.14 -16.26
N ASP A 105 12.39 -17.29 -17.02
CA ASP A 105 12.39 -17.59 -18.44
C ASP A 105 12.91 -19.01 -18.64
N TYR A 106 12.27 -19.75 -19.54
CA TYR A 106 12.64 -21.09 -19.95
C TYR A 106 12.41 -21.26 -21.45
N ASP A 107 13.50 -21.33 -22.22
CA ASP A 107 13.46 -21.36 -23.69
C ASP A 107 12.58 -20.22 -24.24
N ASP A 108 11.46 -20.54 -24.89
CA ASP A 108 10.49 -19.59 -25.46
C ASP A 108 9.33 -19.24 -24.50
N TYR A 109 9.45 -19.59 -23.22
CA TYR A 109 8.43 -19.33 -22.18
C TYR A 109 8.92 -18.33 -21.14
N ALA A 110 8.02 -17.48 -20.68
CA ALA A 110 8.23 -16.63 -19.51
C ALA A 110 7.07 -16.78 -18.53
N VAL A 111 7.37 -16.80 -17.23
CA VAL A 111 6.38 -16.88 -16.15
C VAL A 111 6.63 -15.75 -15.17
N PHE A 112 5.56 -15.06 -14.78
CA PHE A 112 5.63 -13.99 -13.81
C PHE A 112 4.53 -14.10 -12.77
N VAL A 113 4.89 -13.88 -11.51
CA VAL A 113 3.97 -13.87 -10.37
C VAL A 113 4.33 -12.71 -9.45
N ARG A 114 3.32 -11.94 -9.03
CA ARG A 114 3.48 -10.80 -8.13
C ARG A 114 2.47 -10.81 -7.00
N GLY A 115 2.96 -10.91 -5.76
CA GLY A 115 2.15 -10.93 -4.54
C GLY A 115 2.41 -9.70 -3.67
N PHE A 116 1.35 -9.09 -3.17
CA PHE A 116 1.41 -7.91 -2.30
C PHE A 116 0.72 -8.17 -0.96
N TYR A 117 1.37 -7.74 0.11
CA TYR A 117 0.92 -7.93 1.49
C TYR A 117 1.09 -6.62 2.23
N PHE A 118 0.12 -6.25 3.06
CA PHE A 118 0.30 -5.13 3.98
C PHE A 118 -0.39 -5.37 5.31
N ARG A 119 0.13 -4.69 6.33
CA ARG A 119 -0.49 -4.56 7.64
C ARG A 119 -0.25 -3.17 8.18
N ASP A 120 -1.29 -2.56 8.72
CA ASP A 120 -1.26 -1.29 9.41
C ASP A 120 -1.50 -1.52 10.90
N PHE A 121 -0.45 -1.35 11.69
CA PHE A 121 -0.46 -1.60 13.13
C PHE A 121 -1.33 -0.57 13.88
N ALA A 122 -1.37 0.68 13.41
CA ALA A 122 -2.23 1.70 14.03
C ALA A 122 -3.72 1.40 13.82
N VAL A 123 -4.07 0.69 12.75
CA VAL A 123 -5.46 0.30 12.45
C VAL A 123 -5.83 -1.05 13.07
N THR A 124 -4.91 -2.03 13.06
CA THR A 124 -5.18 -3.42 13.50
C THR A 124 -4.98 -3.64 15.00
N GLU A 125 -4.02 -2.93 15.59
CA GLU A 125 -3.65 -3.07 17.01
C GLU A 125 -3.92 -1.78 17.80
N GLY A 126 -4.14 -0.66 17.10
CA GLY A 126 -4.08 0.65 17.71
C GLY A 126 -5.24 0.97 18.63
N ASP A 127 -4.87 1.34 19.85
CA ASP A 127 -5.64 2.05 20.89
C ASP A 127 -6.21 3.42 20.45
N VAL A 128 -6.23 3.71 19.14
CA VAL A 128 -6.46 5.04 18.58
C VAL A 128 -7.94 5.35 18.37
N LEU A 129 -8.81 4.34 18.40
CA LEU A 129 -10.24 4.59 18.31
C LEU A 129 -10.70 5.27 19.59
N GLN A 130 -11.28 6.46 19.45
CA GLN A 130 -11.74 7.21 20.60
C GLN A 130 -12.68 6.36 21.50
N PRO A 131 -12.62 6.56 22.83
CA PRO A 131 -13.46 5.83 23.77
C PRO A 131 -14.94 5.83 23.34
N GLY A 132 -15.52 4.64 23.20
CA GLY A 132 -16.91 4.46 22.75
C GLY A 132 -17.09 4.25 21.25
N ARG A 133 -16.01 4.23 20.45
CA ARG A 133 -16.05 3.82 19.04
C ARG A 133 -15.63 2.36 18.87
N PRO A 134 -16.38 1.55 18.08
CA PRO A 134 -16.05 0.15 17.90
C PRO A 134 -14.81 -0.04 17.04
N PRO A 135 -14.02 -1.12 17.27
CA PRO A 135 -12.93 -1.51 16.39
C PRO A 135 -13.38 -1.69 14.94
N LEU A 136 -12.50 -1.33 13.99
CA LEU A 136 -12.70 -1.76 12.61
C LEU A 136 -12.70 -3.28 12.59
N SER A 137 -13.63 -3.86 11.83
CA SER A 137 -13.78 -5.31 11.76
C SER A 137 -14.24 -5.73 10.38
N GLY A 138 -14.04 -7.01 10.06
CA GLY A 138 -14.49 -7.61 8.81
C GLY A 138 -13.89 -6.90 7.60
N THR A 139 -14.75 -6.40 6.72
CA THR A 139 -14.34 -5.73 5.48
C THR A 139 -13.49 -4.49 5.74
N ALA A 140 -13.84 -3.68 6.75
CA ALA A 140 -13.11 -2.44 7.03
C ALA A 140 -11.67 -2.72 7.48
N GLU A 141 -11.49 -3.71 8.36
CA GLU A 141 -10.17 -4.17 8.79
C GLU A 141 -9.38 -4.79 7.64
N ARG A 142 -10.02 -5.55 6.76
CA ARG A 142 -9.35 -6.12 5.59
C ARG A 142 -8.83 -5.05 4.61
N PHE A 143 -9.55 -3.94 4.45
CA PHE A 143 -9.15 -2.90 3.49
C PHE A 143 -8.20 -1.86 4.09
N ALA A 144 -8.39 -1.50 5.37
CA ALA A 144 -7.60 -0.45 6.02
C ALA A 144 -6.51 -0.99 6.95
N GLY A 145 -6.68 -2.21 7.47
CA GLY A 145 -5.83 -2.81 8.49
C GLY A 145 -4.86 -3.83 7.91
N MET A 146 -5.31 -4.87 7.24
CA MET A 146 -4.41 -5.87 6.66
C MET A 146 -5.00 -6.61 5.46
N ASN A 147 -4.18 -6.87 4.45
CA ASN A 147 -4.60 -7.69 3.32
C ASN A 147 -3.41 -8.39 2.64
N ALA A 148 -3.74 -9.42 1.87
CA ALA A 148 -2.85 -10.12 0.96
C ALA A 148 -3.55 -10.26 -0.39
N VAL A 149 -2.87 -9.89 -1.47
CA VAL A 149 -3.44 -9.86 -2.82
C VAL A 149 -2.41 -10.39 -3.82
N LEU A 150 -2.86 -11.30 -4.69
CA LEU A 150 -2.12 -11.67 -5.89
C LEU A 150 -2.42 -10.63 -6.97
N LEU A 151 -1.41 -9.85 -7.36
CA LEU A 151 -1.54 -8.74 -8.30
C LEU A 151 -1.48 -9.22 -9.75
N ASP A 152 -0.48 -10.04 -10.06
CA ASP A 152 -0.25 -10.58 -11.40
C ASP A 152 0.15 -12.04 -11.32
N ALA A 153 -0.33 -12.81 -12.29
CA ALA A 153 0.08 -14.19 -12.50
C ALA A 153 -0.19 -14.54 -13.95
N TRP A 154 0.87 -14.67 -14.74
CA TRP A 154 0.75 -14.95 -16.15
C TRP A 154 1.89 -15.83 -16.67
N VAL A 155 1.60 -16.52 -17.77
CA VAL A 155 2.56 -17.30 -18.56
C VAL A 155 2.52 -16.76 -19.98
N ARG A 156 3.69 -16.55 -20.55
CA ARG A 156 3.90 -16.10 -21.92
C ARG A 156 4.63 -17.19 -22.70
N HIS A 157 4.30 -17.29 -23.97
CA HIS A 157 5.10 -18.02 -24.95
C HIS A 157 5.29 -17.17 -26.20
N ASP A 158 6.51 -17.18 -26.71
CA ASP A 158 6.90 -16.46 -27.91
C ASP A 158 7.07 -17.45 -29.08
N TYR A 159 6.19 -17.32 -30.09
CA TYR A 159 6.22 -18.10 -31.31
C TYR A 159 6.90 -17.32 -32.44
N GLY A 160 7.58 -18.04 -33.34
CA GLY A 160 7.96 -17.55 -34.67
C GLY A 160 9.44 -17.18 -34.85
N SER A 161 9.79 -16.90 -36.11
CA SER A 161 11.12 -16.38 -36.53
C SER A 161 11.11 -14.85 -36.51
N SER A 162 12.29 -14.22 -36.59
CA SER A 162 12.49 -12.75 -36.61
C SER A 162 11.54 -11.98 -37.52
N ASP A 163 11.03 -12.60 -38.59
CA ASP A 163 10.16 -11.95 -39.58
C ASP A 163 8.68 -11.93 -39.18
N ASN A 164 8.22 -12.84 -38.30
CA ASN A 164 6.83 -12.94 -37.86
C ASN A 164 6.73 -13.39 -36.39
N PRO A 165 7.10 -12.51 -35.43
CA PRO A 165 6.96 -12.83 -34.01
C PRO A 165 5.49 -12.82 -33.59
N LEU A 166 5.07 -13.84 -32.85
CA LEU A 166 3.75 -13.95 -32.24
C LEU A 166 3.91 -14.27 -30.75
N THR A 167 3.55 -13.32 -29.90
CA THR A 167 3.54 -13.52 -28.45
C THR A 167 2.13 -13.87 -27.97
N VAL A 168 1.98 -14.95 -27.22
CA VAL A 168 0.73 -15.32 -26.55
C VAL A 168 0.97 -15.28 -25.05
N THR A 169 0.20 -14.45 -24.32
CA THR A 169 0.24 -14.39 -22.85
C THR A 169 -1.11 -14.75 -22.27
N LEU A 170 -1.13 -15.65 -21.29
CA LEU A 170 -2.31 -16.11 -20.58
C LEU A 170 -2.16 -15.83 -19.08
N GLY A 171 -3.15 -15.15 -18.51
CA GLY A 171 -3.21 -14.87 -17.07
C GLY A 171 -3.65 -13.45 -16.73
N SER A 172 -3.55 -13.11 -15.44
CA SER A 172 -3.77 -11.76 -14.95
C SER A 172 -2.49 -10.97 -15.11
N GLN A 173 -2.56 -9.90 -15.89
CA GLN A 173 -1.42 -9.09 -16.28
C GLN A 173 -1.84 -7.63 -16.45
N VAL A 174 -0.91 -6.73 -16.14
CA VAL A 174 -0.96 -5.34 -16.56
C VAL A 174 -0.64 -5.27 -18.06
N ILE A 175 -1.59 -4.83 -18.89
CA ILE A 175 -1.30 -4.51 -20.29
C ILE A 175 -1.32 -3.01 -20.50
N ASN A 176 -0.19 -2.48 -20.97
CA ASN A 176 -0.07 -1.08 -21.32
C ASN A 176 -0.42 -0.90 -22.82
N TRP A 177 -1.57 -0.32 -23.11
CA TRP A 177 -2.04 -0.08 -24.48
C TRP A 177 -1.89 1.41 -24.81
N GLY A 178 -0.66 1.80 -25.13
CA GLY A 178 -0.33 3.10 -25.70
C GLY A 178 -0.36 4.26 -24.69
N GLU A 179 0.82 4.80 -24.41
CA GLU A 179 0.95 6.19 -23.99
C GLU A 179 0.90 7.06 -25.26
N SER A 180 -0.21 7.76 -25.49
CA SER A 180 -0.27 8.72 -26.59
C SER A 180 0.61 9.91 -26.24
N THR A 181 1.68 10.11 -27.00
CA THR A 181 2.56 11.29 -26.89
C THR A 181 1.83 12.62 -27.15
N PHE A 182 0.57 12.60 -27.61
CA PHE A 182 -0.23 13.79 -27.90
C PHE A 182 -1.53 13.92 -27.08
N ILE A 183 -2.02 12.85 -26.44
CA ILE A 183 -3.26 12.88 -25.64
C ILE A 183 -3.03 12.14 -24.33
N GLN A 184 -3.03 12.88 -23.21
CA GLN A 184 -2.76 12.39 -21.84
C GLN A 184 -3.86 11.48 -21.24
N ASN A 185 -4.52 10.63 -22.03
CA ASN A 185 -5.56 9.71 -21.57
C ASN A 185 -5.55 8.40 -22.38
N GLY A 186 -4.43 7.68 -22.42
CA GLY A 186 -4.39 6.30 -22.92
C GLY A 186 -5.13 5.35 -21.98
N LEU A 187 -5.50 4.15 -22.45
CA LEU A 187 -6.20 3.12 -21.64
C LEU A 187 -5.41 2.69 -20.39
N ASN A 188 -4.15 3.08 -20.28
CA ASN A 188 -3.32 2.97 -19.08
C ASN A 188 -3.89 3.67 -17.85
N THR A 189 -4.79 4.66 -18.01
CA THR A 189 -5.48 5.29 -16.87
C THR A 189 -6.52 4.40 -16.20
N ILE A 190 -6.93 3.30 -16.85
CA ILE A 190 -7.90 2.34 -16.31
C ILE A 190 -7.20 1.24 -15.49
N ASN A 191 -5.91 1.05 -15.72
CA ASN A 191 -5.12 0.10 -14.94
C ASN A 191 -4.41 0.86 -13.81
N PRO A 192 -4.76 0.64 -12.52
CA PRO A 192 -4.00 1.24 -11.44
C PRO A 192 -2.56 0.66 -11.48
N VAL A 193 -1.60 1.52 -11.85
CA VAL A 193 -0.16 1.27 -11.63
C VAL A 193 0.18 1.28 -10.16
#